data_AF-A0A3D6BMM7-F1
#
_entry.id   AF-A0A3D6BMM7-F1
#
_cell.length_a   1.000
_cell.length_b   1.000
_cell.length_c   1.000
_cell.angle_alpha   90.00
_cell.angle_beta   90.00
_cell.angle_gamma   90.00
#
_symmetry.space_group_name_H-M   'P 1'
#
loop_
_entity.id
_entity.type
_entity.pdbx_description
1 polymer ?
#
loop_
_entity_poly.entity_id
_entity_poly.type
_entity_poly.pdbx_seq_one_letter_code
_entity_poly.pdbx_strand_id
1 'polypeptide(L)' 'LITGPTTGAKEMEVTEMMVNDVKSDKGSKGDLVTIPMEFRIRPSDKLYKIVENKVEASW' A
#
# COMPACT_ATOMS: atom_id res chain seq x y z
N LEU A 1 0.04 4.72 1.80
CA LEU A 1 0.66 5.99 1.36
C LEU A 1 1.37 5.78 0.03
N ILE A 2 1.00 6.56 -0.99
CA ILE A 2 1.64 6.60 -2.31
C ILE A 2 2.31 7.97 -2.44
N THR A 3 3.60 7.99 -2.78
CA THR A 3 4.36 9.23 -2.99
C THR A 3 5.02 9.27 -4.36
N GLY A 4 4.94 10.42 -5.04
CA GLY A 4 5.57 10.60 -6.34
C GLY A 4 5.75 12.08 -6.71
N PRO A 5 6.65 12.41 -7.65
CA PRO A 5 6.91 13.80 -8.04
C PRO A 5 5.68 14.54 -8.58
N THR A 6 4.78 13.81 -9.26
CA THR A 6 3.57 14.36 -9.87
C THR A 6 2.29 14.03 -9.09
N THR A 7 2.27 12.86 -8.43
CA THR A 7 1.13 12.40 -7.60
C THR A 7 1.06 13.13 -6.25
N GLY A 8 2.18 13.69 -5.78
CA GLY A 8 2.31 14.22 -4.43
C GLY A 8 2.28 13.08 -3.40
N ALA A 9 1.77 13.35 -2.20
CA ALA A 9 1.52 12.34 -1.18
C ALA A 9 0.02 12.09 -1.05
N LYS A 10 -0.41 10.83 -1.23
CA LYS A 10 -1.80 10.41 -1.09
C LYS A 10 -1.92 9.15 -0.24
N GLU A 11 -2.97 9.10 0.57
CA GLU A 11 -3.30 7.95 1.40
C GLU A 11 -4.61 7.35 0.92
N MET A 12 -4.71 6.04 1.03
CA MET A 12 -5.93 5.30 0.74
C MET A 12 -5.96 4.03 1.57
N GLU A 13 -7.17 3.54 1.83
CA GLU A 13 -7.42 2.25 2.45
C GLU A 13 -7.49 1.17 1.36
N VAL A 14 -6.86 0.02 1.60
CA VAL A 14 -6.92 -1.14 0.70
C VAL A 14 -8.05 -2.04 1.17
N THR A 15 -9.18 -2.02 0.46
CA THR A 15 -10.39 -2.78 0.81
C THR A 15 -10.39 -4.21 0.27
N GLU A 16 -9.72 -4.44 -0.86
CA GLU A 16 -9.50 -5.77 -1.42
C GLU A 16 -8.19 -5.83 -2.21
N MET A 17 -7.66 -7.04 -2.38
CA MET A 17 -6.50 -7.30 -3.21
C MET A 17 -6.49 -8.72 -3.78
N MET A 18 -5.70 -8.92 -4.82
CA MET A 18 -5.36 -10.23 -5.35
C MET A 18 -3.86 -10.46 -5.24
N VAL A 19 -3.48 -11.70 -4.97
CA VAL A 19 -2.09 -12.15 -4.86
C VAL A 19 -1.91 -13.30 -5.84
N ASN A 20 -1.04 -13.12 -6.83
CA ASN A 20 -0.82 -14.08 -7.92
C ASN A 20 -2.15 -14.51 -8.58
N ASP A 21 -2.99 -13.52 -8.93
CA ASP A 21 -4.31 -13.68 -9.56
C ASP A 21 -5.38 -14.41 -8.74
N VAL A 22 -5.15 -14.59 -7.44
CA VAL A 22 -6.12 -15.18 -6.50
C VAL A 22 -6.51 -14.17 -5.43
N LYS A 23 -7.81 -14.08 -5.11
CA LYS A 23 -8.28 -13.21 -4.03
C LYS A 23 -7.67 -13.65 -2.70
N SER A 24 -6.95 -12.74 -2.06
CA SER A 24 -6.23 -12.98 -0.80
C SER A 24 -6.09 -11.66 -0.05
N ASP A 25 -5.99 -11.72 1.28
CA ASP A 25 -5.78 -10.57 2.16
C ASP A 25 -4.30 -10.35 2.51
N LYS A 26 -3.42 -11.30 2.13
CA LYS A 26 -2.01 -11.32 2.51
C LYS A 26 -1.11 -11.71 1.36
N GLY A 27 -0.09 -10.88 1.11
CA GLY A 27 1.03 -11.18 0.21
C GLY A 27 2.35 -11.32 0.98
N SER A 28 3.28 -12.07 0.41
CA SER A 28 4.66 -12.24 0.88
C SER A 28 5.65 -11.55 -0.05
N LYS A 29 6.90 -11.42 0.40
CA LYS A 29 7.96 -10.84 -0.43
C LYS A 29 8.12 -11.66 -1.72
N GLY A 30 7.99 -10.98 -2.86
CA GLY A 30 8.14 -11.59 -4.19
C GLY A 30 6.81 -11.87 -4.90
N ASP A 31 5.68 -11.80 -4.19
CA ASP A 31 4.36 -11.98 -4.81
C ASP A 31 3.97 -10.79 -5.69
N LEU A 32 3.18 -11.09 -6.74
CA LEU A 32 2.49 -10.09 -7.53
C LEU A 32 1.18 -9.72 -6.85
N VAL A 33 1.03 -8.45 -6.53
CA VAL A 33 -0.14 -7.92 -5.82
C VAL A 33 -0.89 -6.94 -6.72
N THR A 34 -2.19 -7.17 -6.87
CA THR A 34 -3.11 -6.27 -7.59
C THR A 34 -4.08 -5.64 -6.61
N ILE A 35 -4.21 -4.31 -6.64
CA ILE A 35 -5.07 -3.53 -5.75
C ILE A 35 -5.89 -2.54 -6.60
N PRO A 36 -7.20 -2.38 -6.36
CA PRO A 36 -8.00 -1.35 -6.99
C PRO A 36 -7.54 0.05 -6.53
N MET A 37 -7.30 0.95 -7.48
CA MET A 37 -6.81 2.31 -7.20
C MET A 37 -7.90 3.36 -7.45
N GLU A 38 -8.03 4.32 -6.54
CA GLU A 38 -9.01 5.43 -6.64
C GLU A 38 -8.49 6.62 -7.46
N PHE A 39 -7.20 6.62 -7.80
CA PHE A 39 -6.56 7.67 -8.58
C PHE A 39 -5.44 7.10 -9.43
N ARG A 40 -5.03 7.87 -10.45
CA ARG A 40 -4.01 7.46 -11.39
C ARG A 40 -2.61 7.56 -10.77
N ILE A 41 -1.90 6.44 -10.67
CA ILE A 41 -0.49 6.36 -10.23
C ILE A 41 0.48 6.24 -11.42
N ARG A 42 1.79 6.29 -11.17
CA ARG A 42 2.85 6.02 -12.15
C ARG A 42 3.79 4.92 -11.64
N PRO A 43 4.49 4.19 -12.55
CA PRO A 43 5.43 3.13 -12.15
C PRO A 43 6.55 3.57 -11.21
N SER A 44 6.92 4.86 -11.24
CA SER A 44 7.96 5.44 -10.36
C SER A 44 7.46 5.85 -8.99
N ASP A 45 6.15 5.81 -8.74
CA ASP A 45 5.58 6.17 -7.43
C ASP A 45 6.01 5.13 -6.39
N LYS A 46 6.27 5.58 -5.17
CA LYS A 46 6.64 4.72 -4.05
C LYS A 46 5.40 4.41 -3.22
N LEU A 47 5.23 3.13 -2.88
CA LEU A 47 4.15 2.64 -2.04
C LEU A 47 4.68 2.27 -0.65
N TYR A 48 4.01 2.77 0.39
CA TYR A 48 4.31 2.47 1.77
C TYR A 48 3.06 1.99 2.50
N LYS A 49 3.22 0.91 3.29
CA LYS A 49 2.27 0.52 4.31
C LYS A 49 2.45 1.46 5.51
N ILE A 50 1.38 2.15 5.89
CA ILE A 50 1.37 2.92 7.13
C ILE A 50 1.20 1.92 8.28
N VAL A 51 2.04 2.05 9.30
CA VAL A 51 1.97 1.23 10.52
C VAL A 51 1.76 2.16 11.71
N GLU A 52 0.82 1.83 12.57
CA GLU A 52 0.66 2.53 13.84
C GLU A 52 1.91 2.36 14.68
N ASN A 53 2.49 3.48 15.12
CA ASN A 53 3.59 3.45 16.06
C ASN A 53 3.01 3.42 17.48
N LYS A 54 2.92 2.24 18.08
CA LYS A 54 2.58 2.10 19.50
C LYS A 54 3.81 2.50 20.32
N VAL A 55 3.90 3.78 20.66
CA VAL A 55 4.86 4.24 21.67
C VAL A 55 4.33 3.75 23.02
N GLU A 56 4.79 2.59 23.46
CA GLU A 56 4.60 2.17 24.84
C GLU A 56 5.44 3.12 25.71
N ALA A 57 4.77 4.05 26.38
CA ALA A 57 5.41 4.88 27.39
C ALA A 57 5.79 3.99 28.58
N SER A 58 7.02 3.47 28.58
CA SER A 58 7.66 2.91 29.76
C SER A 58 8.12 4.07 30.65
N TRP A 59 7.33 4.36 31.69
CA TRP A 59 7.77 5.15 32.85
C TRP A 59 8.54 4.27 33.82
#